data_AF-A0A8B8DC26-F1
#
_entry.id   AF-A0A8B8DC26-F1
#
_cell.length_a   1.000
_cell.length_b   1.000
_cell.length_c   1.000
_cell.angle_alpha   90.00
_cell.angle_beta   90.00
_cell.angle_gamma   90.00
#
_symmetry.space_group_name_H-M   'P 1'
#
loop_
_entity.id
_entity.type
_entity.pdbx_description
1 polymer ?
#
loop_
_entity_poly.entity_id
_entity_poly.type
_entity_poly.pdbx_seq_one_letter_code
_entity_poly.pdbx_strand_id
1 'polypeptide(L)'
;MKLFLAVAISFLVAVSLEITFVATEKYYNCDVYTNEENTTSNHTLCVEDFQEGKFYCKSWECDTPDCDPDQQTTQSDCLICPDTCSDGGRILEVGEQVLCVDGSNICQCVATGVVISTRKATTKELLCTASLSEN
;
A
#
# COMPACT_ATOMS: atom_id res chain seq x y z
N MET A 1 -33.21 -56.90 -28.33
CA MET A 1 -33.00 -55.56 -28.90
C MET A 1 -33.22 -54.54 -27.78
N LYS A 2 -32.16 -54.15 -27.07
CA LYS A 2 -32.23 -53.15 -25.98
C LYS A 2 -31.51 -51.89 -26.49
N LEU A 3 -32.31 -50.86 -26.74
CA LEU A 3 -31.87 -49.54 -27.20
C LEU A 3 -31.31 -48.80 -25.98
N PHE A 4 -29.99 -48.61 -25.91
CA PHE A 4 -29.38 -47.81 -24.86
C PHE A 4 -29.47 -46.33 -25.24
N LEU A 5 -30.33 -45.61 -24.52
CA LEU A 5 -30.47 -44.16 -24.60
C LEU A 5 -29.23 -43.53 -23.95
N ALA A 6 -28.34 -42.93 -24.74
CA ALA A 6 -27.20 -42.19 -24.22
C ALA A 6 -27.68 -40.83 -23.70
N VAL A 7 -27.72 -40.68 -22.37
CA VAL A 7 -27.97 -39.38 -21.72
C VAL A 7 -26.65 -38.61 -21.73
N ALA A 8 -26.57 -37.59 -22.60
CA ALA A 8 -25.46 -36.64 -22.60
C ALA A 8 -25.64 -35.69 -21.40
N ILE A 9 -24.90 -35.94 -20.32
CA ILE A 9 -24.81 -35.03 -19.18
C ILE A 9 -23.88 -33.89 -19.59
N SER A 10 -24.45 -32.77 -20.00
CA SER A 10 -23.72 -31.54 -20.31
C SER A 10 -23.19 -30.94 -19.01
N PHE A 11 -21.88 -31.07 -18.77
CA PHE A 11 -21.18 -30.38 -17.69
C PHE A 11 -21.01 -28.91 -18.09
N LEU A 12 -21.93 -28.05 -17.62
CA LEU A 12 -21.75 -26.60 -17.63
C LEU A 12 -20.69 -26.25 -16.58
N VAL A 13 -19.44 -26.07 -17.03
CA VAL A 13 -18.38 -25.50 -16.19
C VAL A 13 -18.69 -24.02 -16.02
N ALA A 14 -19.19 -23.63 -14.85
CA ALA A 14 -19.29 -22.24 -14.46
C ALA A 14 -17.86 -21.70 -14.28
N VAL A 15 -17.36 -20.98 -15.29
CA VAL A 15 -16.11 -20.24 -15.17
C VAL A 15 -16.42 -19.02 -14.29
N SER A 16 -16.12 -19.13 -13.00
CA SER A 16 -16.07 -17.96 -12.12
C SER A 16 -14.93 -17.09 -12.58
N LEU A 17 -15.25 -15.99 -13.28
CA LEU A 17 -14.29 -14.95 -13.61
C LEU A 17 -13.93 -14.25 -12.30
N GLU A 18 -12.86 -14.68 -11.65
CA GLU A 18 -12.24 -13.88 -10.61
C GLU A 18 -11.62 -12.68 -11.31
N ILE A 19 -12.26 -11.50 -11.19
CA ILE A 19 -11.70 -10.25 -11.70
C ILE A 19 -10.50 -9.95 -10.82
N THR A 20 -9.32 -10.37 -11.25
CA THR A 20 -8.07 -9.93 -10.64
C THR A 20 -7.91 -8.45 -10.99
N PHE A 21 -8.05 -7.57 -10.00
CA PHE A 21 -7.81 -6.14 -10.20
C PHE A 21 -6.30 -5.92 -10.36
N VAL A 22 -5.83 -5.88 -11.60
CA VAL A 22 -4.43 -5.66 -11.93
C VAL A 22 -4.21 -4.15 -12.07
N ALA A 23 -3.12 -3.63 -11.47
CA ALA A 23 -2.68 -2.26 -11.71
C ALA A 23 -2.62 -2.01 -13.22
N THR A 24 -3.21 -0.90 -13.67
CA THR A 24 -3.37 -0.64 -15.11
C THR A 24 -2.05 -0.20 -15.74
N GLU A 25 -1.21 0.48 -14.97
CA GLU A 25 0.11 0.94 -15.37
C GLU A 25 1.00 1.22 -14.13
N LYS A 26 2.28 1.49 -14.37
CA LYS A 26 3.23 1.95 -13.33
C LYS A 26 3.59 3.41 -13.58
N TYR A 27 3.74 4.17 -12.51
CA TYR A 27 4.29 5.52 -12.53
C TYR A 27 5.41 5.60 -11.50
N TYR A 28 6.66 5.54 -11.98
CA TYR A 28 7.84 5.36 -11.13
C TYR A 28 7.67 4.19 -10.15
N ASN A 29 7.70 4.44 -8.84
CA ASN A 29 7.51 3.39 -7.83
C ASN A 29 6.05 3.22 -7.36
N CYS A 30 5.08 3.86 -8.03
CA CYS A 30 3.66 3.65 -7.78
C CYS A 30 3.00 2.72 -8.80
N ASP A 31 2.02 1.97 -8.30
CA ASP A 31 0.96 1.36 -9.10
C ASP A 31 -0.12 2.40 -9.42
N VAL A 32 -0.68 2.33 -10.63
CA VAL A 32 -1.71 3.27 -11.08
C VAL A 32 -3.01 2.51 -11.38
N TYR A 33 -4.10 3.05 -10.85
CA TYR A 33 -5.43 2.48 -10.95
C TYR A 33 -6.43 3.50 -11.50
N THR A 34 -7.46 3.01 -12.19
CA THR A 34 -8.58 3.84 -12.69
C THR A 34 -9.80 3.78 -11.78
N ASN A 35 -9.75 2.98 -10.70
CA ASN A 35 -10.82 2.85 -9.70
C ASN A 35 -10.16 2.67 -8.32
N GLU A 36 -10.64 3.40 -7.32
CA GLU A 36 -10.23 3.32 -5.92
C GLU A 36 -10.47 1.92 -5.33
N GLU A 37 -11.55 1.23 -5.73
CA GLU A 37 -11.85 -0.12 -5.22
C GLU A 37 -10.78 -1.17 -5.58
N ASN A 38 -9.89 -0.85 -6.53
CA ASN A 38 -8.80 -1.73 -6.94
C ASN A 38 -7.57 -1.61 -6.02
N THR A 39 -7.54 -0.63 -5.10
CA THR A 39 -6.43 -0.43 -4.16
C THR A 39 -6.61 -1.39 -2.99
N THR A 40 -5.82 -2.46 -2.95
CA THR A 40 -6.15 -3.67 -2.17
C THR A 40 -5.21 -3.97 -0.99
N SER A 41 -4.43 -2.98 -0.52
CA SER A 41 -3.43 -3.23 0.52
C SER A 41 -3.51 -2.23 1.68
N ASN A 42 -3.40 -2.74 2.91
CA ASN A 42 -3.32 -1.94 4.14
C ASN A 42 -2.02 -1.14 4.24
N HIS A 43 -0.99 -1.53 3.49
CA HIS A 43 0.32 -0.87 3.43
C HIS A 43 0.46 -0.06 2.15
N THR A 44 -0.57 0.71 1.82
CA THR A 44 -0.63 1.52 0.61
C THR A 44 -1.10 2.93 0.92
N LEU A 45 -0.45 3.91 0.29
CA LEU A 45 -0.89 5.29 0.24
C LEU A 45 -1.19 5.68 -1.20
N CYS A 46 -2.37 6.24 -1.47
CA CYS A 46 -2.79 6.66 -2.79
C CYS A 46 -3.03 8.18 -2.87
N VAL A 47 -2.69 8.78 -4.01
CA VAL A 47 -3.07 10.13 -4.40
C VAL A 47 -3.91 10.07 -5.66
N GLU A 48 -5.07 10.72 -5.66
CA GLU A 48 -5.89 10.89 -6.85
C GLU A 48 -5.40 12.10 -7.66
N ASP A 49 -5.24 11.90 -8.96
CA ASP A 49 -5.14 12.99 -9.93
C ASP A 49 -6.49 13.17 -10.62
N PHE A 50 -7.22 14.21 -10.22
CA PHE A 50 -8.54 14.54 -10.77
C PHE A 50 -8.51 14.94 -12.25
N GLN A 51 -7.37 15.37 -12.79
CA GLN A 51 -7.26 15.70 -14.22
C GLN A 51 -7.18 14.44 -15.07
N GLU A 52 -6.51 13.40 -14.57
CA GLU A 52 -6.38 12.11 -15.24
C GLU A 52 -7.46 11.10 -14.85
N GLY A 53 -8.17 11.32 -13.74
CA GLY A 53 -9.14 10.37 -13.17
C GLY A 53 -8.46 9.06 -12.74
N LYS A 54 -7.26 9.16 -12.14
CA LYS A 54 -6.41 8.03 -11.78
C LYS A 54 -5.92 8.13 -10.34
N PHE A 55 -5.66 6.98 -9.73
CA PHE A 55 -5.10 6.83 -8.40
C PHE A 55 -3.67 6.31 -8.51
N TYR A 56 -2.72 7.03 -7.92
CA TYR A 56 -1.31 6.70 -7.87
C TYR A 56 -0.98 6.21 -6.47
N CYS A 57 -0.67 4.93 -6.36
CA CYS A 57 -0.59 4.22 -5.10
C CYS A 57 0.80 3.66 -4.87
N LYS A 58 1.40 4.03 -3.74
CA LYS A 58 2.68 3.51 -3.28
C LYS A 58 2.42 2.50 -2.18
N SER A 59 2.94 1.29 -2.38
CA SER A 59 2.88 0.22 -1.38
C SER A 59 4.26 -0.02 -0.77
N TRP A 60 4.28 -0.54 0.44
CA TRP A 60 5.49 -0.88 1.18
C TRP A 60 5.31 -2.18 1.95
N GLU A 61 6.44 -2.72 2.41
CA GLU A 61 6.50 -3.79 3.40
C GLU A 61 6.96 -3.19 4.73
N CYS A 62 6.57 -3.80 5.84
CA CYS A 62 7.05 -3.39 7.16
C CYS A 62 8.48 -3.88 7.40
N ASP A 63 9.32 -3.02 7.96
CA ASP A 63 10.60 -3.40 8.55
C ASP A 63 10.38 -4.40 9.69
N THR A 64 11.38 -5.25 9.92
CA THR A 64 11.36 -6.21 11.03
C THR A 64 11.86 -5.53 12.30
N PRO A 65 11.09 -5.53 13.41
CA PRO A 65 11.54 -4.96 14.68
C PRO A 65 12.70 -5.76 15.28
N ASP A 66 13.65 -5.07 15.93
CA ASP A 66 14.85 -5.66 16.53
C ASP A 66 14.68 -6.04 18.03
N CYS A 67 13.45 -5.96 18.55
CA CYS A 67 13.12 -6.33 19.94
C CYS A 67 12.41 -7.68 20.00
N ASP A 68 12.40 -8.27 21.20
CA ASP A 68 11.75 -9.56 21.45
C ASP A 68 10.23 -9.49 21.11
N PRO A 69 9.63 -10.57 20.56
CA PRO A 69 8.22 -10.56 20.15
C PRO A 69 7.21 -10.21 21.24
N ASP A 70 7.55 -10.41 22.52
CA ASP A 70 6.69 -10.07 23.66
C ASP A 70 6.72 -8.58 24.01
N GLN A 71 7.68 -7.82 23.48
CA GLN A 71 7.79 -6.37 23.61
C GLN A 71 7.13 -5.62 22.45
N GLN A 72 6.85 -6.31 21.35
CA GLN A 72 6.33 -5.70 20.13
C GLN A 72 4.87 -5.25 20.29
N THR A 73 4.54 -4.13 19.66
CA THR A 73 3.15 -3.66 19.51
C THR A 73 2.85 -3.34 18.05
N THR A 74 1.58 -3.14 17.71
CA THR A 74 1.15 -2.89 16.34
C THR A 74 0.80 -1.42 16.13
N GLN A 75 1.40 -0.80 15.12
CA GLN A 75 1.05 0.53 14.62
C GLN A 75 0.86 0.45 13.11
N SER A 76 -0.33 0.86 12.61
CA SER A 76 -0.64 0.86 11.18
C SER A 76 -0.32 -0.46 10.49
N ASP A 77 -0.72 -1.57 11.13
CA ASP A 77 -0.48 -2.96 10.69
C ASP A 77 1.01 -3.37 10.58
N CYS A 78 1.95 -2.55 11.06
CA CYS A 78 3.35 -2.90 11.25
C CYS A 78 3.65 -3.17 12.72
N LEU A 79 4.54 -4.13 12.99
CA LEU A 79 5.08 -4.34 14.33
C LEU A 79 6.15 -3.28 14.59
N ILE A 80 6.20 -2.80 15.83
CA ILE A 80 7.18 -1.81 16.32
C ILE A 80 7.69 -2.20 17.70
N CYS A 81 8.83 -1.64 18.08
CA CYS A 81 9.45 -1.82 19.40
C CYS A 81 9.05 -0.71 20.37
N PRO A 82 9.31 -0.87 21.68
CA PRO A 82 9.34 0.25 22.59
C PRO A 82 10.28 1.35 22.08
N ASP A 83 9.90 2.61 22.29
CA ASP A 83 10.63 3.79 21.87
C ASP A 83 10.84 3.92 20.35
N THR A 84 10.00 3.24 19.55
CA THR A 84 10.00 3.41 18.09
C THR A 84 8.61 3.69 17.51
N CYS A 85 8.59 4.14 16.26
CA CYS A 85 7.41 4.35 15.44
C CYS A 85 7.58 3.66 14.08
N SER A 86 6.49 3.56 13.32
CA SER A 86 6.47 3.18 11.91
C SER A 86 5.87 4.30 11.06
N ASP A 87 6.55 4.66 9.97
CA ASP A 87 6.01 5.48 8.89
C ASP A 87 6.32 4.82 7.54
N GLY A 88 5.29 4.46 6.77
CA GLY A 88 5.47 3.77 5.50
C GLY A 88 6.23 2.44 5.61
N GLY A 89 6.02 1.71 6.71
CA GLY A 89 6.71 0.46 6.99
C GLY A 89 8.09 0.63 7.60
N ARG A 90 8.67 1.83 7.57
CA ARG A 90 10.00 2.08 8.12
C ARG A 90 9.95 2.31 9.62
N ILE A 91 10.82 1.63 10.37
CA ILE A 91 10.96 1.85 11.82
C ILE A 91 11.81 3.11 12.07
N LEU A 92 11.32 3.98 12.94
CA LEU A 92 11.93 5.24 13.35
C LEU A 92 12.14 5.26 14.86
N GLU A 93 13.28 5.76 15.32
CA GLU A 93 13.54 5.95 16.75
C GLU A 93 12.80 7.18 17.30
N VAL A 94 12.40 7.17 18.57
CA VAL A 94 11.84 8.37 19.22
C VAL A 94 12.85 9.52 19.15
N GLY A 95 12.38 10.66 18.63
CA GLY A 95 13.18 11.85 18.35
C GLY A 95 13.65 11.95 16.91
N GLU A 96 13.62 10.87 16.14
CA GLU A 96 13.99 10.86 14.72
C GLU A 96 12.99 11.65 13.87
N GLN A 97 13.52 12.39 12.91
CA GLN A 97 12.76 13.18 11.94
C GLN A 97 13.19 12.82 10.52
N VAL A 98 12.22 12.47 9.67
CA VAL A 98 12.43 12.01 8.30
C VAL A 98 11.43 12.65 7.34
N LEU A 99 11.70 12.57 6.03
CA LEU A 99 10.65 12.76 5.02
C LEU A 99 9.67 11.57 5.13
N CYS A 100 8.38 11.87 5.27
CA CYS A 100 7.33 10.86 5.36
C CYS A 100 7.25 10.02 4.08
N VAL A 101 6.59 8.87 4.15
CA VAL A 101 6.33 8.00 3.00
C VAL A 101 5.61 8.69 1.83
N ASP A 102 4.84 9.74 2.15
CA ASP A 102 4.14 10.60 1.19
C ASP A 102 5.06 11.47 0.34
N GLY A 103 6.35 11.57 0.67
CA GLY A 103 7.35 12.34 -0.08
C GLY A 103 7.21 13.86 0.01
N SER A 104 6.30 14.40 0.81
CA SER A 104 6.00 15.84 0.92
C SER A 104 6.18 16.37 2.35
N ASN A 105 5.75 15.59 3.33
CA ASN A 105 5.71 16.00 4.72
C ASN A 105 6.94 15.54 5.49
N ILE A 106 7.26 16.27 6.55
CA ILE A 106 8.27 15.85 7.52
C ILE A 106 7.55 15.16 8.66
N CYS A 107 7.94 13.91 8.93
CA CYS A 107 7.43 13.07 10.00
C CYS A 107 8.43 13.00 11.14
N GLN A 108 7.93 13.02 12.37
CA GLN A 108 8.73 12.85 13.58
C GLN A 108 8.08 11.83 14.50
N CYS A 109 8.88 10.85 14.95
CA CYS A 109 8.48 9.95 16.02
C CYS A 109 8.66 10.67 17.37
N VAL A 110 7.58 10.88 18.13
CA VAL A 110 7.63 11.67 19.39
C VAL A 110 7.42 10.83 20.65
N ALA A 111 6.87 9.63 20.49
CA ALA A 111 6.72 8.60 21.51
C ALA A 111 6.44 7.27 20.80
N THR A 112 6.54 6.14 21.50
CA THR A 112 6.21 4.81 20.94
C THR A 112 4.89 4.83 20.18
N GLY A 113 4.93 4.54 18.88
CA GLY A 113 3.75 4.50 18.02
C GLY A 113 3.05 5.85 17.80
N VAL A 114 3.70 6.98 18.08
CA VAL A 114 3.16 8.32 17.85
C VAL A 114 4.03 9.08 16.87
N VAL A 115 3.54 9.21 15.64
CA VAL A 115 4.14 10.02 14.58
C VAL A 115 3.34 11.32 14.43
N ILE A 116 4.04 12.45 14.40
CA ILE A 116 3.46 13.72 13.98
C ILE A 116 4.04 14.12 12.63
N SER A 117 3.25 14.82 11.81
CA SER A 117 3.68 15.29 10.51
C SER A 117 3.35 16.76 10.28
N THR A 118 4.10 17.39 9.38
CA THR A 118 3.65 18.63 8.74
C THR A 118 2.38 18.37 7.92
N ARG A 119 1.67 19.43 7.51
CA ARG A 119 0.38 19.31 6.81
C ARG A 119 0.41 19.97 5.42
N LYS A 120 1.38 19.58 4.60
CA LYS A 120 1.46 19.93 3.17
C LYS A 120 0.63 18.95 2.35
N ALA A 121 0.04 19.44 1.26
CA ALA A 121 -0.58 18.58 0.28
C ALA A 121 0.48 17.75 -0.45
N THR A 122 0.11 16.55 -0.88
CA THR A 122 0.98 15.62 -1.60
C THR A 122 0.45 15.43 -3.02
N THR A 123 1.34 15.49 -4.01
CA THR A 123 1.04 15.19 -5.41
C THR A 123 1.57 13.81 -5.78
N LYS A 124 1.15 13.27 -6.92
CA LYS A 124 1.65 11.99 -7.44
C LYS A 124 3.16 12.00 -7.67
N GLU A 125 3.74 13.12 -8.10
CA GLU A 125 5.18 13.26 -8.34
C GLU A 125 5.98 13.08 -7.04
N LEU A 126 5.51 13.71 -5.96
CA LEU A 126 6.13 13.63 -4.63
C LEU A 126 6.00 12.22 -4.04
N LEU A 127 4.80 11.64 -4.07
CA LEU A 127 4.56 10.29 -3.54
C LEU A 127 5.39 9.24 -4.28
N CYS A 128 5.30 9.25 -5.61
CA CYS A 128 5.83 8.20 -6.47
C CYS A 128 7.33 8.37 -6.78
N THR A 129 8.01 9.28 -6.09
CA THR A 129 9.45 9.52 -6.26
C THR A 129 9.80 9.75 -7.73
N ALA A 130 9.00 10.58 -8.41
CA ALA A 130 9.52 11.30 -9.55
C ALA A 130 10.63 12.16 -8.95
N SER A 131 11.88 11.74 -9.11
CA SER A 131 13.02 12.57 -8.75
C SER A 131 12.74 13.92 -9.37
N LEU A 132 12.42 14.92 -8.55
CA LEU A 132 12.63 16.30 -8.93
C LEU A 132 14.13 16.37 -9.11
N SER A 133 14.55 16.10 -10.35
CA SER A 133 15.93 16.24 -10.79
C SER A 133 16.43 17.54 -10.19
N GLU A 134 17.37 17.42 -9.26
CA GLU A 134 18.10 18.54 -8.73
C GLU A 134 18.60 19.35 -9.92
N ASN A 135 18.14 20.60 -9.99
CA ASN A 135 18.49 21.56 -11.02
C ASN A 135 19.31 22.66 -10.36
#